data_AF-A0A6B9YQW8-F1
#
_entry.id   AF-A0A6B9YQW8-F1
#
_cell.length_a   1.000
_cell.length_b   1.000
_cell.length_c   1.000
_cell.angle_alpha   90.00
_cell.angle_beta   90.00
_cell.angle_gamma   90.00
#
_symmetry.space_group_name_H-M   'P 1'
#
loop_
_entity.id
_entity.type
_entity.pdbx_description
1 polymer ?
#
loop_
_entity_poly.entity_id
_entity_poly.type
_entity_poly.pdbx_seq_one_letter_code
_entity_poly.pdbx_strand_id
1 'polypeptide(L)' 'MSKAKKQVFSAVKAAKANARERVGQPPPERILPDPKQKRAIKEKHRQTLADLINRTGEEQ' A
#
# COMPACT_ATOMS: atom_id res chain seq x y z
N MET A 1 -0.91 12.03 -32.65
CA MET A 1 -1.71 12.60 -31.55
C MET A 1 -3.16 12.15 -31.72
N SER A 2 -3.66 11.25 -30.88
CA SER A 2 -5.06 10.82 -30.97
C SER A 2 -5.98 11.96 -30.49
N LYS A 3 -7.10 12.16 -31.18
CA LYS A 3 -8.08 13.21 -30.82
C LYS A 3 -8.69 12.88 -29.46
N ALA A 4 -8.83 13.88 -28.60
CA ALA A 4 -9.47 13.72 -27.29
C ALA A 4 -10.92 13.26 -27.45
N LYS A 5 -11.33 12.29 -26.62
CA LYS A 5 -12.71 11.80 -26.63
C LYS A 5 -13.65 12.88 -26.08
N LYS A 6 -14.78 13.08 -26.77
CA LYS A 6 -15.86 13.96 -26.29
C LYS A 6 -16.35 13.45 -24.94
N GLN A 7 -16.39 14.33 -23.95
CA GLN A 7 -16.96 14.01 -22.65
C GLN A 7 -18.47 14.18 -22.74
N VAL A 8 -19.22 13.11 -22.50
CA VAL A 8 -20.68 13.15 -22.44
C VAL A 8 -21.10 13.46 -21.01
N PHE A 9 -22.17 14.25 -20.86
CA PHE A 9 -22.76 14.55 -19.57
C PHE A 9 -23.25 13.26 -18.89
N SER A 10 -22.96 13.12 -17.61
CA SER A 10 -23.50 12.04 -16.77
C SER A 10 -23.93 12.63 -15.44
N ALA A 11 -25.19 12.41 -15.08
CA ALA A 11 -25.77 12.89 -13.82
C ALA A 11 -24.97 12.40 -12.60
N VAL A 12 -24.54 11.13 -12.62
CA VAL A 12 -23.73 10.54 -11.53
C VAL A 12 -22.38 11.24 -11.40
N LYS A 13 -21.73 11.58 -12.52
CA LYS A 13 -20.45 12.28 -12.51
C LYS A 13 -20.60 13.70 -11.97
N ALA A 14 -21.67 14.40 -12.36
CA ALA A 14 -21.98 15.74 -11.87
C ALA A 14 -22.26 15.74 -10.35
N ALA A 15 -23.07 14.79 -9.86
CA ALA A 15 -23.36 14.65 -8.43
C ALA A 15 -22.09 14.39 -7.61
N LYS A 16 -21.22 13.48 -8.07
CA LYS A 16 -19.94 13.19 -7.40
C LYS A 16 -18.97 14.37 -7.44
N ALA A 17 -18.95 15.16 -8.51
CA ALA A 17 -18.11 16.35 -8.61
C ALA A 17 -18.55 17.42 -7.61
N ASN A 18 -19.85 17.72 -7.58
CA ASN A 18 -20.43 18.68 -6.63
C ASN A 18 -20.18 18.26 -5.17
N ALA A 19 -20.36 16.98 -4.85
CA ALA A 19 -20.02 16.47 -3.52
C ALA A 19 -18.55 16.75 -3.15
N ARG A 20 -17.61 16.46 -4.05
CA ARG A 20 -16.17 16.71 -3.81
C ARG A 20 -15.83 18.20 -3.67
N GLU A 21 -16.52 19.08 -4.39
CA GLU A 21 -16.38 20.54 -4.23
C GLU A 21 -16.80 21.00 -2.83
N ARG A 22 -17.80 20.34 -2.23
CA ARG A 22 -18.31 20.68 -0.89
C ARG A 22 -17.53 20.02 0.25
N VAL A 23 -17.30 18.71 0.16
CA VAL A 23 -16.75 17.91 1.27
C VAL A 23 -15.27 17.53 1.09
N GLY A 24 -14.68 17.89 -0.05
CA GLY A 24 -13.30 17.51 -0.40
C GLY A 24 -13.19 16.15 -1.08
N GLN A 25 -11.98 15.82 -1.52
CA GLN A 25 -11.69 14.52 -2.10
C GLN A 25 -11.50 13.47 -0.99
N PRO A 26 -12.02 12.25 -1.16
CA PRO A 26 -11.73 11.18 -0.21
C PRO A 26 -10.21 10.91 -0.18
N PRO A 27 -9.65 10.59 1.01
CA PRO A 27 -8.24 10.22 1.10
C PRO A 27 -7.91 9.06 0.15
N PRO A 28 -6.73 9.06 -0.48
CA PRO A 28 -6.31 7.95 -1.30
C PRO A 28 -6.25 6.67 -0.44
N GLU A 29 -6.66 5.55 -1.03
CA GLU A 29 -6.56 4.26 -0.36
C GLU A 29 -5.10 3.98 0.01
N ARG A 30 -4.87 3.63 1.27
CA ARG A 30 -3.56 3.14 1.71
C ARG A 30 -3.41 1.72 1.19
N ILE A 31 -2.52 1.53 0.22
CA ILE A 31 -2.14 0.21 -0.27
C ILE A 31 -1.52 -0.56 0.91
N LEU A 32 -2.23 -1.56 1.42
CA LEU A 32 -1.64 -2.51 2.36
C LEU A 32 -0.56 -3.29 1.61
N PRO A 33 0.65 -3.46 2.19
CA PRO A 33 1.68 -4.27 1.56
C PRO A 33 1.16 -5.69 1.40
N ASP A 34 1.37 -6.25 0.20
CA ASP A 34 0.95 -7.60 -0.17
C ASP A 34 1.47 -8.60 0.89
N PRO A 35 0.67 -9.59 1.33
CA PRO A 35 1.15 -10.64 2.24
C PRO A 35 2.47 -11.27 1.81
N LYS A 36 2.78 -11.32 0.50
CA LYS A 36 4.08 -11.79 0.00
C LYS A 36 5.26 -10.90 0.41
N GLN A 37 5.09 -9.57 0.37
CA GLN A 37 6.13 -8.62 0.80
C GLN A 37 6.39 -8.73 2.31
N LYS A 38 5.35 -8.96 3.12
CA LYS A 38 5.49 -9.18 4.56
C LYS A 38 6.27 -10.44 4.91
N ARG A 39 6.21 -11.48 4.06
CA ARG A 39 6.98 -12.72 4.24
C ARG A 39 8.45 -12.56 3.86
N ALA A 40 8.76 -11.72 2.88
CA ALA A 40 10.14 -11.44 2.48
C ALA A 40 10.95 -10.71 3.58
N ILE A 41 10.28 -9.91 4.42
CA ILE A 41 10.91 -9.19 5.54
C ILE A 41 11.20 -10.12 6.72
N LYS A 42 10.45 -11.23 6.85
CA LYS A 42 10.70 -12.22 7.91
C LYS A 42 11.81 -13.15 7.47
N GLU A 43 12.77 -13.37 8.36
CA GLU A 43 13.83 -14.34 8.17
C GLU A 43 13.21 -15.71 7.83
N LYS A 44 13.63 -16.30 6.70
CA LYS A 44 13.01 -17.52 6.14
C LYS A 44 13.14 -18.71 7.11
N HIS A 45 14.18 -18.71 7.92
CA HIS A 45 14.52 -19.77 8.85
C HIS A 45 14.45 -19.27 10.29
N ARG A 46 14.09 -20.17 11.20
CA ARG A 46 14.17 -19.88 12.64
C ARG A 46 15.65 -19.78 13.01
N GLN A 47 15.97 -18.82 13.87
CA GLN A 47 17.33 -18.64 14.40
C GLN A 47 17.78 -19.92 15.09
N THR A 48 18.99 -20.36 14.80
CA THR A 48 19.61 -21.51 15.45
C THR A 48 20.16 -21.10 16.81
N LEU A 49 20.45 -22.09 17.67
CA LEU A 49 21.09 -21.82 18.96
C LEU A 49 22.44 -21.09 18.78
N ALA A 50 23.21 -21.45 17.76
CA ALA A 50 24.47 -20.77 17.43
C ALA A 50 24.25 -19.30 17.06
N ASP A 51 23.22 -19.00 16.26
CA ASP A 51 22.88 -17.60 15.92
C ASP A 51 22.48 -16.78 17.15
N LEU A 52 21.82 -17.42 18.12
CA LEU A 52 21.47 -16.78 19.39
C LEU A 52 22.71 -16.50 20.22
N ILE A 53 23.63 -17.45 20.35
CA ILE A 53 24.90 -17.29 21.10
C ILE A 53 25.78 -16.19 20.48
N ASN A 54 25.91 -16.20 19.15
CA ASN A 54 26.65 -15.16 18.40
C ASN A 54 26.04 -13.77 18.58
N ARG A 55 24.72 -13.68 18.77
CA ARG A 55 24.00 -12.42 18.99
C ARG A 55 24.12 -11.93 20.44
N THR A 56 24.15 -12.83 21.42
CA THR A 56 24.25 -12.48 22.85
C THR A 56 25.69 -12.24 23.32
N GLY A 57 26.69 -12.61 22.51
CA GLY A 57 28.10 -12.30 22.79
C GLY A 57 28.68 -13.09 23.96
N GLU A 58 28.10 -14.24 24.30
CA GLU A 58 28.59 -15.15 25.34
C GLU A 58 29.71 -16.07 24.81
N GLU A 59 30.66 -15.49 24.08
CA GLU A 59 31.94 -16.14 23.76
C GLU A 59 33.03 -15.46 24.60
N GLN A 60 33.11 -15.83 25.88
CA GLN A 60 34.34 -15.71 26.69
C GLN A 60 34.79 -17.09 27.13
#